data_AF-A0AAD1HGU8-F1
#
_entry.id   AF-A0AAD1HGU8-F1
#
_cell.length_a   1.000
_cell.length_b   1.000
_cell.length_c   1.000
_cell.angle_alpha   90.00
_cell.angle_beta   90.00
_cell.angle_gamma   90.00
#
_symmetry.space_group_name_H-M   'P 1'
#
loop_
_entity.id
_entity.type
_entity.pdbx_description
1 polymer ?
#
loop_
_entity_poly.entity_id
_entity_poly.type
_entity_poly.pdbx_seq_one_letter_code
_entity_poly.pdbx_strand_id
1 'polypeptide(L)'
;MMVDELHAVVREIAADDDTAEQFLAAAPSDAVIGLRAGDSRGGAALRQFLIRHGHRGYRELCMRDPAWAEDADGLGSMMQVMVQSARSSVGEQSRRTAADAPRSRTVRLLARLAQGGARGREETKSKMALMAHRLKLGYHHLGEVLADSGRLPDADLVFFFDRAELPLVVGDDDIAGLVHRAQQRRDALPFQQALEFDDVSVGRPTPILARVHGALTDDQLTGRPASRGIAEGTVRVAKSIHDAREVQRGEILVAPVTDVGWTPYFTVIAALVTDIGSSVSHGAVVAREYGLPCVVNTLVGTQVLKTGDRVRVDGDKGLITRLPTS
;
A
#
# COMPACT_ATOMS: atom_id res chain seq x y z
N MET A 1 2.80 6.91 -15.86
CA MET A 1 3.26 6.08 -14.72
C MET A 1 2.10 5.19 -14.29
N MET A 2 2.32 4.06 -13.63
CA MET A 2 1.26 3.12 -13.22
C MET A 2 0.07 3.82 -12.54
N VAL A 3 0.34 4.81 -11.68
CA VAL A 3 -0.69 5.61 -11.00
C VAL A 3 -1.55 6.40 -12.00
N ASP A 4 -0.96 6.97 -13.06
CA ASP A 4 -1.70 7.69 -14.11
C ASP A 4 -2.61 6.76 -14.91
N GLU A 5 -2.16 5.53 -15.15
CA GLU A 5 -2.93 4.50 -15.85
C GLU A 5 -4.13 4.07 -15.01
N LEU A 6 -3.95 3.85 -13.69
CA LEU A 6 -5.06 3.57 -12.78
C LEU A 6 -6.05 4.75 -12.70
N HIS A 7 -5.55 5.98 -12.63
CA HIS A 7 -6.40 7.18 -12.71
C HIS A 7 -7.17 7.28 -14.02
N ALA A 8 -6.60 6.81 -15.13
CA ALA A 8 -7.32 6.76 -16.39
C ALA A 8 -8.51 5.79 -16.31
N VAL A 9 -8.33 4.60 -15.72
CA VAL A 9 -9.43 3.66 -15.45
C VAL A 9 -10.52 4.33 -14.61
N VAL A 10 -10.13 4.98 -13.51
CA VAL A 10 -11.07 5.67 -12.61
C VAL A 10 -11.83 6.78 -13.31
N ARG A 11 -11.18 7.57 -14.18
CA ARG A 11 -11.84 8.61 -14.97
C ARG A 11 -12.86 8.04 -15.96
N GLU A 12 -12.55 6.92 -16.61
CA GLU A 12 -13.50 6.26 -17.52
C GLU A 12 -14.72 5.74 -16.77
N ILE A 13 -14.55 5.23 -15.54
CA ILE A 13 -15.67 4.83 -14.66
C ILE A 13 -16.48 6.06 -14.25
N ALA A 14 -15.82 7.12 -13.78
CA ALA A 14 -16.47 8.33 -13.25
C ALA A 14 -17.10 9.22 -14.32
N ALA A 15 -16.79 9.02 -15.61
CA ALA A 15 -17.34 9.78 -16.73
C ALA A 15 -18.77 9.35 -17.11
N ASP A 16 -19.21 8.18 -16.65
CA ASP A 16 -20.55 7.64 -16.86
C ASP A 16 -21.22 7.42 -15.50
N ASP A 17 -22.25 8.22 -15.19
CA ASP A 17 -22.90 8.23 -13.88
C ASP A 17 -23.53 6.87 -13.54
N ASP A 18 -24.16 6.20 -14.51
CA ASP A 18 -24.78 4.88 -14.29
C ASP A 18 -23.72 3.83 -13.93
N THR A 19 -22.60 3.81 -14.69
CA THR A 19 -21.48 2.91 -14.42
C THR A 19 -20.84 3.22 -13.07
N ALA A 20 -20.66 4.50 -12.72
CA ALA A 20 -20.07 4.90 -11.46
C ALA A 20 -20.95 4.54 -10.26
N GLU A 21 -22.27 4.74 -10.36
CA GLU A 21 -23.22 4.36 -9.31
C GLU A 21 -23.29 2.86 -9.10
N GLN A 22 -23.34 2.08 -10.18
CA GLN A 22 -23.28 0.62 -10.10
C GLN A 22 -21.97 0.13 -9.47
N PHE A 23 -20.83 0.71 -9.88
CA PHE A 23 -19.52 0.35 -9.34
C PHE A 23 -19.38 0.67 -7.85
N LEU A 24 -19.93 1.81 -7.40
CA LEU A 24 -19.89 2.23 -6.00
C LEU A 24 -20.90 1.46 -5.12
N ALA A 25 -22.02 1.01 -5.67
CA ALA A 25 -23.05 0.28 -4.94
C ALA A 25 -22.75 -1.23 -4.79
N ALA A 26 -21.95 -1.80 -5.70
CA ALA A 26 -21.59 -3.21 -5.66
C ALA A 26 -20.59 -3.53 -4.53
N ALA A 27 -20.56 -4.79 -4.10
CA ALA A 27 -19.47 -5.28 -3.26
C ALA A 27 -18.13 -5.09 -4.01
N PRO A 28 -17.02 -4.77 -3.31
CA PRO A 28 -15.75 -4.44 -3.96
C PRO A 28 -15.28 -5.47 -4.99
N SER A 29 -15.34 -6.76 -4.65
CA SER A 29 -15.00 -7.84 -5.57
C SER A 29 -15.88 -7.87 -6.82
N ASP A 30 -17.19 -7.75 -6.63
CA ASP A 30 -18.18 -7.82 -7.71
C ASP A 30 -18.05 -6.62 -8.66
N ALA A 31 -17.73 -5.44 -8.12
CA ALA A 31 -17.48 -4.24 -8.91
C ALA A 31 -16.33 -4.45 -9.90
N VAL A 32 -15.21 -5.01 -9.43
CA VAL A 32 -14.02 -5.29 -10.26
C VAL A 32 -14.29 -6.41 -11.26
N ILE A 33 -14.90 -7.51 -10.81
CA ILE A 33 -15.19 -8.67 -11.65
C ILE A 33 -16.17 -8.28 -12.77
N GLY A 34 -17.26 -7.61 -12.42
CA GLY A 34 -18.28 -7.13 -13.36
C GLY A 34 -17.70 -6.14 -14.37
N LEU A 35 -16.95 -5.13 -13.89
CA LEU A 35 -16.31 -4.16 -14.78
C LEU A 35 -15.31 -4.83 -15.72
N ARG A 36 -14.51 -5.78 -15.22
CA ARG A 36 -13.52 -6.52 -16.03
C ARG A 36 -14.18 -7.41 -17.07
N ALA A 37 -15.36 -7.97 -16.80
CA ALA A 37 -16.11 -8.81 -17.72
C ALA A 37 -16.85 -8.01 -18.81
N GLY A 38 -17.25 -6.77 -18.51
CA GLY A 38 -18.00 -5.92 -19.43
C GLY A 38 -17.18 -5.33 -20.59
N ASP A 39 -17.87 -4.94 -21.67
CA ASP A 39 -17.28 -4.33 -22.87
C ASP A 39 -17.19 -2.79 -22.80
N SER A 40 -17.38 -2.20 -21.63
CA SER A 40 -17.26 -0.76 -21.43
C SER A 40 -15.81 -0.27 -21.61
N ARG A 41 -15.63 1.03 -21.86
CA ARG A 41 -14.30 1.66 -21.92
C ARG A 41 -13.53 1.47 -20.61
N GLY A 42 -14.21 1.61 -19.47
CA GLY A 42 -13.66 1.32 -18.15
C GLY A 42 -13.19 -0.12 -18.00
N GLY A 43 -13.98 -1.09 -18.48
CA GLY A 43 -13.61 -2.50 -18.49
C GLY A 43 -12.38 -2.79 -19.36
N ALA A 44 -12.35 -2.24 -20.58
CA ALA A 44 -11.19 -2.35 -21.47
C ALA A 44 -9.93 -1.74 -20.85
N ALA A 45 -10.05 -0.56 -20.24
CA ALA A 45 -8.95 0.12 -19.56
C ALA A 45 -8.45 -0.68 -18.35
N LEU A 46 -9.36 -1.22 -17.52
CA LEU A 46 -9.00 -2.07 -16.38
C LEU A 46 -8.27 -3.34 -16.83
N ARG A 47 -8.72 -4.01 -17.89
CA ARG A 47 -8.03 -5.19 -18.45
C ARG A 47 -6.60 -4.84 -18.88
N GLN A 48 -6.41 -3.73 -19.58
CA GLN A 48 -5.07 -3.29 -19.99
C GLN A 48 -4.18 -2.94 -18.80
N PHE A 49 -4.74 -2.26 -17.80
CA PHE A 49 -4.04 -1.97 -16.55
C PHE A 49 -3.58 -3.25 -15.86
N LEU A 50 -4.46 -4.25 -15.70
CA LEU A 50 -4.12 -5.51 -15.05
C LEU A 50 -3.11 -6.35 -15.84
N ILE A 51 -3.14 -6.32 -17.18
CA ILE A 51 -2.11 -6.96 -18.01
C ILE A 51 -0.72 -6.40 -17.69
N ARG A 52 -0.64 -5.08 -17.48
CA ARG A 52 0.64 -4.37 -17.32
C ARG A 52 1.10 -4.26 -15.86
N HIS A 53 0.15 -4.22 -14.92
CA HIS A 53 0.37 -3.86 -13.52
C HIS A 53 -0.35 -4.75 -12.52
N GLY A 54 -1.07 -5.79 -12.96
CA GLY A 54 -1.78 -6.70 -12.07
C GLY A 54 -0.87 -7.49 -11.12
N HIS A 55 0.42 -7.60 -11.44
CA HIS A 55 1.44 -8.20 -10.57
C HIS A 55 1.88 -7.33 -9.39
N ARG A 56 1.38 -6.09 -9.30
CA ARG A 56 1.65 -5.17 -8.19
C ARG A 56 0.59 -5.37 -7.10
N GLY A 57 0.84 -4.87 -5.90
CA GLY A 57 -0.13 -4.95 -4.82
C GLY A 57 0.44 -4.56 -3.45
N TYR A 58 -0.35 -4.80 -2.42
CA TYR A 58 0.08 -4.69 -1.03
C TYR A 58 1.12 -5.78 -0.71
N ARG A 59 2.22 -5.40 -0.03
CA ARG A 59 3.35 -6.30 0.28
C ARG A 59 3.76 -7.15 -0.93
N GLU A 60 3.94 -6.53 -2.08
CA GLU A 60 4.11 -7.19 -3.39
C GLU A 60 5.21 -8.27 -3.49
N LEU A 61 6.19 -8.27 -2.58
CA LEU A 61 7.26 -9.29 -2.49
C LEU A 61 6.96 -10.44 -1.51
N CYS A 62 5.92 -10.32 -0.68
CA CYS A 62 5.43 -11.42 0.14
C CYS A 62 4.82 -12.48 -0.77
N MET A 63 5.29 -13.72 -0.66
CA MET A 63 4.85 -14.83 -1.51
C MET A 63 3.41 -15.25 -1.26
N ARG A 64 2.87 -14.98 -0.06
CA ARG A 64 1.53 -15.40 0.37
C ARG A 64 0.43 -14.38 0.06
N ASP A 65 0.74 -13.08 0.08
CA ASP A 65 -0.27 -12.03 -0.17
C ASP A 65 -0.68 -12.01 -1.65
N PRO A 66 -1.94 -11.76 -2.00
CA PRO A 66 -2.34 -11.71 -3.41
C PRO A 66 -1.82 -10.44 -4.11
N ALA A 67 -1.64 -10.49 -5.44
CA ALA A 67 -1.43 -9.27 -6.23
C ALA A 67 -2.79 -8.76 -6.75
N TRP A 68 -2.83 -7.55 -7.33
CA TRP A 68 -4.08 -6.94 -7.79
C TRP A 68 -4.83 -7.75 -8.84
N ALA A 69 -4.13 -8.58 -9.62
CA ALA A 69 -4.78 -9.46 -10.60
C ALA A 69 -5.62 -10.57 -9.94
N GLU A 70 -5.26 -10.96 -8.71
CA GLU A 70 -5.91 -12.02 -7.91
C GLU A 70 -6.77 -11.47 -6.77
N ASP A 71 -6.56 -10.22 -6.35
CA ASP A 71 -7.28 -9.56 -5.24
C ASP A 71 -8.34 -8.57 -5.74
N ALA A 72 -9.46 -9.11 -6.24
CA ALA A 72 -10.58 -8.28 -6.70
C ALA A 72 -11.18 -7.43 -5.56
N ASP A 73 -11.22 -7.94 -4.34
CA ASP A 73 -11.80 -7.25 -3.19
C ASP A 73 -10.94 -6.04 -2.75
N GLY A 74 -9.63 -6.26 -2.60
CA GLY A 74 -8.69 -5.18 -2.27
C GLY A 74 -8.58 -4.14 -3.38
N LEU A 75 -8.49 -4.57 -4.64
CA LEU A 75 -8.49 -3.66 -5.79
C LEU A 75 -9.81 -2.87 -5.88
N GLY A 76 -10.95 -3.52 -5.65
CA GLY A 76 -12.26 -2.90 -5.70
C GLY A 76 -12.43 -1.84 -4.63
N SER A 77 -12.08 -2.16 -3.39
CA SER A 77 -12.19 -1.23 -2.26
C SER A 77 -11.36 0.03 -2.52
N MET A 78 -10.15 -0.19 -3.04
CA MET A 78 -9.22 0.86 -3.42
C MET A 78 -9.75 1.72 -4.57
N MET A 79 -10.31 1.12 -5.61
CA MET A 79 -10.87 1.84 -6.76
C MET A 79 -12.15 2.60 -6.41
N GLN A 80 -13.01 2.06 -5.54
CA GLN A 80 -14.23 2.74 -5.10
C GLN A 80 -13.91 4.06 -4.38
N VAL A 81 -12.90 4.07 -3.51
CA VAL A 81 -12.40 5.31 -2.88
C VAL A 81 -11.95 6.33 -3.94
N MET A 82 -11.23 5.89 -4.97
CA MET A 82 -10.78 6.78 -6.05
C MET A 82 -11.95 7.33 -6.87
N VAL A 83 -12.93 6.49 -7.23
CA VAL A 83 -14.11 6.88 -8.00
C VAL A 83 -14.95 7.88 -7.20
N GLN A 84 -15.19 7.61 -5.92
CA GLN A 84 -15.91 8.52 -5.02
C GLN A 84 -15.20 9.86 -4.89
N SER A 85 -13.86 9.85 -4.80
CA SER A 85 -13.06 11.08 -4.78
C SER A 85 -13.17 11.84 -6.10
N ALA A 86 -13.08 11.15 -7.24
CA ALA A 86 -13.18 11.74 -8.57
C ALA A 86 -14.54 12.41 -8.82
N ARG A 87 -15.64 11.82 -8.33
CA ARG A 87 -16.99 12.43 -8.41
C ARG A 87 -17.15 13.62 -7.46
N SER A 88 -16.59 13.53 -6.26
CA SER A 88 -16.67 14.62 -5.26
C SER A 88 -15.79 15.83 -5.59
N SER A 89 -14.79 15.67 -6.46
CA SER A 89 -13.75 16.68 -6.72
C SER A 89 -14.08 17.69 -7.82
N VAL A 90 -15.35 18.08 -7.96
CA VAL A 90 -15.81 19.19 -8.82
C VAL A 90 -15.20 20.57 -8.42
N GLY A 91 -14.38 20.67 -7.36
CA GLY A 91 -13.91 21.98 -6.85
C GLY A 91 -12.43 22.18 -6.49
N GLU A 92 -11.60 21.17 -6.25
CA GLU A 92 -10.31 21.43 -5.58
C GLU A 92 -9.22 20.43 -5.95
N GLN A 93 -8.77 20.46 -7.20
CA GLN A 93 -7.41 20.05 -7.50
C GLN A 93 -6.49 21.21 -7.12
N SER A 94 -5.74 21.03 -6.03
CA SER A 94 -4.61 21.89 -5.67
C SER A 94 -3.81 22.20 -6.93
N ARG A 95 -3.87 23.46 -7.36
CA ARG A 95 -3.20 23.93 -8.56
C ARG A 95 -1.72 23.60 -8.38
N ARG A 96 -1.21 22.68 -9.21
CA ARG A 96 0.23 22.52 -9.41
C ARG A 96 0.81 23.92 -9.62
N THR A 97 1.52 24.45 -8.64
CA THR A 97 2.44 25.55 -8.90
C THR A 97 3.49 24.95 -9.84
N ALA A 98 3.38 25.27 -11.13
CA ALA A 98 4.37 24.89 -12.10
C ALA A 98 5.71 25.41 -11.58
N ALA A 99 6.57 24.50 -11.12
CA ALA A 99 7.90 24.88 -10.71
C ALA A 99 8.60 25.51 -11.91
N ASP A 100 9.19 26.69 -11.72
CA ASP A 100 9.89 27.39 -12.80
C ASP A 100 10.89 26.45 -13.46
N ALA A 101 10.73 26.27 -14.78
CA ALA A 101 11.63 25.42 -15.54
C ALA A 101 13.08 25.94 -15.40
N PRO A 102 14.08 25.08 -15.15
CA PRO A 102 15.45 25.52 -14.99
C PRO A 102 15.91 26.30 -16.22
N ARG A 103 16.41 27.53 -16.04
CA ARG A 103 16.89 28.37 -17.15
C ARG A 103 18.14 27.77 -17.83
N SER A 104 18.99 27.09 -17.06
CA SER A 104 20.24 26.47 -17.55
C SER A 104 19.99 25.20 -18.37
N ARG A 105 20.60 25.12 -19.56
CA ARG A 105 20.56 23.92 -20.42
C ARG A 105 21.17 22.70 -19.73
N THR A 106 22.26 22.88 -18.99
CA THR A 106 22.93 21.79 -18.25
C THR A 106 22.03 21.22 -17.16
N VAL A 107 21.38 22.10 -16.38
CA VAL A 107 20.44 21.66 -15.33
C VAL A 107 19.25 20.91 -15.95
N ARG A 108 18.72 21.37 -17.10
CA ARG A 108 17.67 20.63 -17.81
C ARG A 108 18.11 19.24 -18.28
N LEU A 109 19.35 19.11 -18.75
CA LEU A 109 19.89 17.81 -19.14
C LEU A 109 20.04 16.87 -17.94
N LEU A 110 20.65 17.35 -16.85
CA LEU A 110 20.81 16.57 -15.62
C LEU A 110 19.45 16.18 -15.01
N ALA A 111 18.47 17.09 -15.02
CA ALA A 111 17.11 16.80 -14.56
C ALA A 111 16.45 15.69 -15.40
N ARG A 112 16.61 15.71 -16.73
CA ARG A 112 16.11 14.63 -17.60
C ARG A 112 16.79 13.30 -17.30
N LEU A 113 18.11 13.28 -17.11
CA LEU A 113 18.84 12.06 -16.75
C LEU A 113 18.41 11.53 -15.38
N ALA A 114 18.25 12.40 -14.38
CA ALA A 114 17.77 12.04 -13.05
C ALA A 114 16.34 11.49 -13.06
N GLN A 115 15.43 12.10 -13.83
CA GLN A 115 14.08 11.58 -14.04
C GLN A 115 14.09 10.22 -14.73
N GLY A 116 14.99 10.02 -15.72
CA GLY A 116 15.22 8.72 -16.34
C GLY A 116 15.68 7.67 -15.34
N GLY A 117 16.65 8.00 -14.47
CA GLY A 117 17.12 7.12 -13.41
C GLY A 117 16.03 6.76 -12.39
N ALA A 118 15.23 7.74 -11.96
CA ALA A 118 14.09 7.50 -11.07
C ALA A 118 13.06 6.55 -11.69
N ARG A 119 12.72 6.75 -12.97
CA ARG A 119 11.84 5.82 -13.72
C ARG A 119 12.45 4.42 -13.81
N GLY A 120 13.75 4.32 -14.09
CA GLY A 120 14.46 3.04 -14.15
C GLY A 120 14.45 2.28 -12.81
N ARG A 121 14.57 2.99 -11.68
CA ARG A 121 14.47 2.42 -10.34
C ARG A 121 13.09 1.80 -10.10
N GLU A 122 12.01 2.53 -10.40
CA GLU A 122 10.65 2.03 -10.26
C GLU A 122 10.35 0.87 -11.22
N GLU A 123 10.88 0.92 -12.44
CA GLU A 123 10.75 -0.17 -13.41
C GLU A 123 11.48 -1.44 -12.92
N THR A 124 12.68 -1.30 -12.36
CA THR A 124 13.46 -2.41 -11.81
C THR A 124 12.71 -3.07 -10.64
N LYS A 125 12.16 -2.26 -9.72
CA LYS A 125 11.31 -2.77 -8.64
C LYS A 125 10.09 -3.50 -9.18
N SER A 126 9.43 -2.94 -10.20
CA SER A 126 8.26 -3.56 -10.83
C SER A 126 8.59 -4.91 -11.48
N LYS A 127 9.75 -5.05 -12.14
CA LYS A 127 10.22 -6.32 -12.72
C LYS A 127 10.54 -7.37 -11.65
N MET A 128 11.11 -6.95 -10.53
CA MET A 128 11.35 -7.83 -9.38
C MET A 128 10.03 -8.33 -8.77
N ALA A 129 9.04 -7.44 -8.62
CA ALA A 129 7.70 -7.83 -8.19
C ALA A 129 7.04 -8.79 -9.20
N LEU A 130 7.22 -8.58 -10.50
CA LEU A 130 6.72 -9.49 -11.54
C LEU A 130 7.34 -10.90 -11.40
N MET A 131 8.65 -10.98 -11.14
CA MET A 131 9.32 -12.26 -10.90
C MET A 131 8.74 -12.97 -9.66
N ALA A 132 8.58 -12.25 -8.55
CA ALA A 132 7.96 -12.78 -7.34
C ALA A 132 6.51 -13.23 -7.58
N HIS A 133 5.74 -12.46 -8.35
CA HIS A 133 4.37 -12.80 -8.75
C HIS A 133 4.29 -14.11 -9.55
N ARG A 134 5.20 -14.34 -10.50
CA ARG A 134 5.26 -15.61 -11.24
C ARG A 134 5.56 -16.80 -10.35
N LEU A 135 6.45 -16.64 -9.37
CA LEU A 135 6.73 -17.68 -8.38
C LEU A 135 5.52 -17.92 -7.48
N LYS A 136 4.84 -16.85 -7.05
CA LYS A 136 3.64 -16.88 -6.22
C LYS A 136 2.52 -17.69 -6.87
N LEU A 137 2.25 -17.44 -8.15
CA LEU A 137 1.27 -18.24 -8.90
C LEU A 137 1.60 -19.74 -8.88
N GLY A 138 2.88 -20.10 -9.01
CA GLY A 138 3.32 -21.49 -8.91
C GLY A 138 3.10 -22.09 -7.51
N TYR A 139 3.37 -21.32 -6.45
CA TYR A 139 3.14 -21.76 -5.07
C TYR A 139 1.66 -21.89 -4.73
N HIS A 140 0.81 -20.95 -5.16
CA HIS A 140 -0.64 -21.07 -4.98
C HIS A 140 -1.18 -22.31 -5.68
N HIS A 141 -0.80 -22.51 -6.95
CA HIS A 141 -1.21 -23.70 -7.69
C HIS A 141 -0.72 -25.00 -7.04
N LEU A 142 0.51 -25.02 -6.53
CA LEU A 142 1.02 -26.16 -5.77
C LEU A 142 0.17 -26.42 -4.52
N GLY A 143 -0.18 -25.37 -3.78
CA GLY A 143 -1.08 -25.48 -2.62
C GLY A 143 -2.44 -26.05 -2.98
N GLU A 144 -3.06 -25.55 -4.05
CA GLU A 144 -4.35 -26.04 -4.58
C GLU A 144 -4.28 -27.53 -4.91
N VAL A 145 -3.28 -27.96 -5.69
CA VAL A 145 -3.09 -29.37 -6.07
C VAL A 145 -2.91 -30.27 -4.84
N LEU A 146 -2.12 -29.83 -3.86
CA LEU A 146 -1.87 -30.60 -2.65
C LEU A 146 -3.10 -30.67 -1.73
N ALA A 147 -3.89 -29.61 -1.67
CA ALA A 147 -5.15 -29.59 -0.92
C ALA A 147 -6.22 -30.46 -1.60
N ASP A 148 -6.40 -30.33 -2.91
CA ASP A 148 -7.36 -31.10 -3.70
C ASP A 148 -7.07 -32.61 -3.67
N SER A 149 -5.79 -32.97 -3.55
CA SER A 149 -5.36 -34.36 -3.40
C SER A 149 -5.41 -34.88 -1.95
N GLY A 150 -5.83 -34.05 -0.99
CA GLY A 150 -5.94 -34.37 0.43
C GLY A 150 -4.60 -34.47 1.17
N ARG A 151 -3.49 -34.05 0.55
CA ARG A 151 -2.16 -34.04 1.19
C ARG A 151 -2.03 -32.87 2.17
N LEU A 152 -2.61 -31.73 1.84
CA LEU A 152 -2.73 -30.59 2.75
C LEU A 152 -4.19 -30.38 3.17
N PRO A 153 -4.44 -29.84 4.38
CA PRO A 153 -5.79 -29.51 4.81
C PRO A 153 -6.40 -28.32 4.04
N ASP A 154 -5.54 -27.43 3.52
CA ASP A 154 -5.92 -26.27 2.72
C ASP A 154 -4.73 -25.80 1.88
N ALA A 155 -5.01 -25.03 0.81
CA ALA A 155 -4.00 -24.58 -0.14
C ALA A 155 -3.00 -23.58 0.44
N ASP A 156 -3.40 -22.78 1.43
CA ASP A 156 -2.57 -21.75 2.02
C ASP A 156 -1.40 -22.34 2.86
N LEU A 157 -1.50 -23.61 3.27
CA LEU A 157 -0.51 -24.20 4.18
C LEU A 157 0.85 -24.36 3.50
N VAL A 158 0.87 -24.39 2.16
CA VAL A 158 2.07 -24.45 1.34
C VAL A 158 3.11 -23.36 1.68
N PHE A 159 2.65 -22.18 2.15
CA PHE A 159 3.53 -21.06 2.50
C PHE A 159 4.22 -21.19 3.87
N PHE A 160 3.89 -22.23 4.63
CA PHE A 160 4.43 -22.49 5.97
C PHE A 160 5.42 -23.65 6.01
N PHE A 161 5.78 -24.19 4.85
CA PHE A 161 6.86 -25.16 4.71
C PHE A 161 8.16 -24.46 4.33
N ASP A 162 9.26 -24.92 4.90
CA ASP A 162 10.59 -24.53 4.44
C ASP A 162 10.84 -25.08 3.03
N ARG A 163 11.66 -24.39 2.23
CA ARG A 163 11.94 -24.83 0.84
C ARG A 163 12.48 -26.26 0.76
N ALA A 164 13.20 -26.71 1.79
CA ALA A 164 13.72 -28.07 1.89
C ALA A 164 12.66 -29.12 2.27
N GLU A 165 11.54 -28.72 2.88
CA GLU A 165 10.42 -29.60 3.24
C GLU A 165 9.50 -29.85 2.04
N LEU A 166 9.34 -28.89 1.14
CA LEU A 166 8.41 -28.97 0.00
C LEU A 166 8.59 -30.22 -0.88
N PRO A 167 9.80 -30.68 -1.25
CA PRO A 167 9.96 -31.90 -2.04
C PRO A 167 9.40 -33.15 -1.34
N LEU A 168 9.46 -33.20 0.00
CA LEU A 168 8.90 -34.31 0.79
C LEU A 168 7.37 -34.27 0.81
N VAL A 169 6.80 -33.06 0.86
CA VAL A 169 5.34 -32.85 0.82
C VAL A 169 4.73 -33.25 -0.53
N VAL A 170 5.47 -33.08 -1.62
CA VAL A 170 5.04 -33.44 -2.98
C VAL A 170 5.16 -34.95 -3.25
N GLY A 171 6.03 -35.65 -2.52
CA GLY A 171 6.20 -37.09 -2.63
C GLY A 171 5.05 -37.90 -2.01
N ASP A 172 5.25 -39.21 -1.94
CA ASP A 172 4.28 -40.17 -1.37
C ASP A 172 4.58 -40.53 0.10
N ASP A 173 5.49 -39.80 0.75
CA ASP A 173 5.92 -40.05 2.12
C ASP A 173 4.84 -39.66 3.15
N ASP A 174 4.96 -40.16 4.39
CA ASP A 174 4.13 -39.67 5.51
C ASP A 174 4.56 -38.26 5.91
N ILE A 175 3.62 -37.32 5.76
CA ILE A 175 3.84 -35.88 5.97
C ILE A 175 3.14 -35.35 7.22
N ALA A 176 2.51 -36.19 8.04
CA ALA A 176 1.71 -35.75 9.19
C ALA A 176 2.52 -34.84 10.15
N GLY A 177 3.78 -35.19 10.41
CA GLY A 177 4.68 -34.37 11.22
C GLY A 177 5.04 -33.04 10.57
N LEU A 178 5.21 -33.00 9.24
CA LEU A 178 5.50 -31.76 8.50
C LEU A 178 4.29 -30.82 8.52
N VAL A 179 3.09 -31.37 8.28
CA VAL A 179 1.82 -30.62 8.35
C VAL A 179 1.62 -30.02 9.74
N HIS A 180 1.86 -30.80 10.80
CA HIS A 180 1.76 -30.30 12.16
C HIS A 180 2.70 -29.12 12.44
N ARG A 181 3.97 -29.19 12.00
CA ARG A 181 4.92 -28.07 12.15
C ARG A 181 4.51 -26.85 11.33
N ALA A 182 4.03 -27.05 10.10
CA ALA A 182 3.54 -25.96 9.26
C ALA A 182 2.34 -25.24 9.92
N GLN A 183 1.41 -25.99 10.52
CA GLN A 183 0.30 -25.43 11.28
C GLN A 183 0.79 -24.62 12.49
N GLN A 184 1.76 -25.13 13.26
CA GLN A 184 2.34 -24.38 14.37
C GLN A 184 2.99 -23.06 13.90
N ARG A 185 3.69 -23.05 12.76
CA ARG A 185 4.24 -21.83 12.17
C ARG A 185 3.14 -20.85 11.75
N ARG A 186 2.04 -21.35 11.19
CA ARG A 186 0.86 -20.55 10.85
C ARG A 186 0.21 -19.93 12.08
N ASP A 187 -0.01 -20.71 13.12
CA ASP A 187 -0.63 -20.25 14.37
C ASP A 187 0.25 -19.23 15.10
N ALA A 188 1.57 -19.34 14.97
CA ALA A 188 2.53 -18.39 15.52
C ALA A 188 2.63 -17.07 14.73
N LEU A 189 2.16 -17.04 13.47
CA LEU A 189 2.36 -15.88 12.58
C LEU A 189 1.77 -14.58 13.14
N PRO A 190 0.52 -14.52 13.68
CA PRO A 190 -0.02 -13.28 14.22
C PRO A 190 0.83 -12.72 15.37
N PHE A 191 1.34 -13.60 16.24
CA PHE A 191 2.26 -13.21 17.32
C PHE A 191 3.58 -12.67 16.76
N GLN A 192 4.16 -13.36 15.76
CA GLN A 192 5.42 -12.94 15.14
C GLN A 192 5.30 -11.61 14.39
N GLN A 193 4.17 -11.36 13.73
CA GLN A 193 3.89 -10.11 13.03
C GLN A 193 3.74 -8.90 13.97
N ALA A 194 3.40 -9.14 15.24
CA ALA A 194 3.33 -8.10 16.27
C ALA A 194 4.70 -7.79 16.91
N LEU A 195 5.75 -8.56 16.60
CA LEU A 195 7.09 -8.31 17.12
C LEU A 195 7.73 -7.12 16.41
N GLU A 196 8.28 -6.21 17.20
CA GLU A 196 9.09 -5.09 16.73
C GLU A 196 10.58 -5.38 16.92
N PHE A 197 11.42 -4.90 16.01
CA PHE A 197 12.87 -5.06 16.05
C PHE A 197 13.54 -3.71 15.81
N ASP A 198 14.78 -3.57 16.24
CA ASP A 198 15.58 -2.42 15.85
C ASP A 198 15.88 -2.44 14.36
N ASP A 199 15.86 -1.25 13.73
CA ASP A 199 16.16 -1.07 12.30
C ASP A 199 17.53 -1.66 11.92
N VAL A 200 18.47 -1.66 12.87
CA VAL A 200 19.79 -2.27 12.75
C VAL A 200 19.99 -3.23 13.91
N SER A 201 19.98 -4.53 13.59
CA SER A 201 20.33 -5.59 14.54
C SER A 201 21.74 -6.11 14.24
N VAL A 202 22.57 -6.25 15.28
CA VAL A 202 23.88 -6.91 15.19
C VAL A 202 23.76 -8.30 15.81
N GLY A 203 24.02 -9.34 15.01
CA GLY A 203 23.81 -10.72 15.44
C GLY A 203 22.35 -11.16 15.30
N ARG A 204 21.86 -11.98 16.24
CA ARG A 204 20.48 -12.47 16.22
C ARG A 204 19.53 -11.32 16.61
N PRO A 205 18.54 -10.96 15.77
CA PRO A 205 17.54 -9.96 16.14
C PRO A 205 16.78 -10.39 17.38
N THR A 206 16.65 -9.47 18.34
CA THR A 206 15.85 -9.65 19.56
C THR A 206 14.62 -8.75 19.50
N PRO A 207 13.41 -9.27 19.76
CA PRO A 207 12.22 -8.46 19.74
C PRO A 207 12.24 -7.43 20.87
N ILE A 208 11.73 -6.24 20.59
CA ILE A 208 11.56 -5.18 21.57
C ILE A 208 10.31 -5.51 22.39
N LEU A 209 10.49 -5.92 23.65
CA LEU A 209 9.39 -6.34 24.54
C LEU A 209 8.57 -5.17 25.08
N ALA A 210 9.19 -4.00 25.23
CA ALA A 210 8.52 -2.77 25.64
C ALA A 210 9.31 -1.58 25.11
N ARG A 211 8.76 -0.89 24.10
CA ARG A 211 9.16 0.49 23.85
C ARG A 211 8.51 1.35 24.92
N VAL A 212 9.31 2.10 25.68
CA VAL A 212 8.80 3.32 26.29
C VAL A 212 8.51 4.23 25.10
N HIS A 213 7.25 4.22 24.67
CA HIS A 213 6.77 5.09 23.61
C HIS A 213 7.18 6.51 23.99
N GLY A 214 7.95 7.18 23.12
CA GLY A 214 8.23 8.59 23.31
C GLY A 214 6.89 9.30 23.44
N ALA A 215 6.61 9.87 24.60
CA ALA A 215 5.41 10.67 24.77
C ALA A 215 5.49 11.85 23.79
N LEU A 216 4.33 12.31 23.31
CA LEU A 216 4.27 13.61 22.68
C LEU A 216 4.91 14.62 23.65
N THR A 217 5.95 15.30 23.20
CA THR A 217 6.57 16.36 24.02
C THR A 217 5.80 17.63 23.72
N ASP A 218 5.12 18.21 24.71
CA ASP A 218 4.24 19.37 24.52
C ASP A 218 3.19 19.17 23.40
N ASP A 219 2.57 17.99 23.35
CA ASP A 219 1.60 17.59 22.31
C ASP A 219 2.17 17.54 20.88
N GLN A 220 3.50 17.44 20.75
CA GLN A 220 4.19 17.37 19.47
C GLN A 220 4.89 16.03 19.21
N LEU A 221 4.87 15.64 17.95
CA LEU A 221 5.64 14.52 17.39
C LEU A 221 6.48 15.06 16.22
N THR A 222 7.76 14.69 16.19
CA THR A 222 8.67 15.07 15.12
C THR A 222 8.96 13.89 14.20
N GLY A 223 9.18 14.21 12.93
CA GLY A 223 9.67 13.29 11.93
C GLY A 223 10.52 14.03 10.91
N ARG A 224 10.72 13.42 9.75
CA ARG A 224 11.43 14.01 8.62
C ARG A 224 10.44 14.64 7.65
N PRO A 225 10.64 15.92 7.26
CA PRO A 225 9.82 16.54 6.21
C PRO A 225 10.02 15.80 4.88
N ALA A 226 8.92 15.41 4.24
CA ALA A 226 8.92 14.68 2.98
C ALA A 226 8.18 15.42 1.86
N SER A 227 7.12 16.14 2.20
CA SER A 227 6.36 16.97 1.26
C SER A 227 5.84 18.21 1.97
N ARG A 228 6.01 19.37 1.33
CA ARG A 228 5.69 20.68 1.90
C ARG A 228 4.19 20.91 2.02
N GLY A 229 3.83 21.87 2.86
CA GLY A 229 2.46 22.29 3.12
C GLY A 229 2.04 22.01 4.55
N ILE A 230 0.90 22.58 4.93
CA ILE A 230 0.29 22.43 6.25
C ILE A 230 -1.15 21.95 6.06
N ALA A 231 -1.55 20.93 6.81
CA ALA A 231 -2.93 20.46 6.83
C ALA A 231 -3.36 20.13 8.26
N GLU A 232 -4.65 20.31 8.51
CA GLU A 232 -5.30 19.90 9.76
C GLU A 232 -6.40 18.90 9.45
N GLY A 233 -6.55 17.91 10.31
CA GLY A 233 -7.58 16.90 10.11
C GLY A 233 -7.67 15.93 11.27
N THR A 234 -8.66 15.07 11.19
CA THR A 234 -8.83 13.95 12.11
C THR A 234 -7.89 12.83 11.70
N VAL A 235 -7.18 12.24 12.67
CA VAL A 235 -6.27 11.12 12.45
C VAL A 235 -7.05 9.87 12.10
N ARG A 236 -6.55 9.14 11.11
CA ARG A 236 -6.86 7.75 10.83
C ARG A 236 -5.58 6.93 10.93
N VAL A 237 -5.46 6.13 11.98
CA VAL A 237 -4.37 5.14 12.09
C VAL A 237 -4.77 3.90 11.30
N ALA A 238 -4.00 3.56 10.28
CA ALA A 238 -4.18 2.37 9.45
C ALA A 238 -2.87 1.57 9.42
N LYS A 239 -2.88 0.37 10.00
CA LYS A 239 -1.71 -0.53 10.03
C LYS A 239 -1.67 -1.47 8.83
N SER A 240 -2.83 -1.65 8.18
CA SER A 240 -2.99 -2.44 6.97
C SER A 240 -3.81 -1.69 5.92
N ILE A 241 -3.80 -2.20 4.68
CA ILE A 241 -4.65 -1.67 3.62
C ILE A 241 -6.15 -1.92 3.87
N HIS A 242 -6.47 -2.90 4.72
CA HIS A 242 -7.84 -3.16 5.16
C HIS A 242 -8.31 -2.03 6.08
N ASP A 243 -7.49 -1.62 7.05
CA ASP A 243 -7.80 -0.49 7.93
C ASP A 243 -7.94 0.82 7.14
N ALA A 244 -7.16 0.97 6.06
CA ALA A 244 -7.20 2.13 5.19
C ALA A 244 -8.53 2.28 4.43
N ARG A 245 -9.34 1.21 4.30
CA ARG A 245 -10.67 1.27 3.66
C ARG A 245 -11.62 2.23 4.38
N GLU A 246 -11.41 2.46 5.67
CA GLU A 246 -12.23 3.37 6.48
C GLU A 246 -11.77 4.83 6.42
N VAL A 247 -10.70 5.14 5.66
CA VAL A 247 -10.21 6.51 5.50
C VAL A 247 -11.31 7.38 4.90
N GLN A 248 -11.62 8.47 5.59
CA GLN A 248 -12.56 9.48 5.13
C GLN A 248 -11.83 10.66 4.49
N ARG A 249 -12.58 11.39 3.66
CA ARG A 249 -12.06 12.58 2.98
C ARG A 249 -11.58 13.61 3.99
N GLY A 250 -10.37 14.12 3.80
CA GLY A 250 -9.75 15.15 4.65
C GLY A 250 -9.11 14.61 5.94
N GLU A 251 -9.14 13.30 6.19
CA GLU A 251 -8.40 12.70 7.32
C GLU A 251 -6.88 12.77 7.12
N ILE A 252 -6.15 12.71 8.22
CA ILE A 252 -4.69 12.57 8.26
C ILE A 252 -4.38 11.08 8.39
N LEU A 253 -3.84 10.49 7.32
CA LEU A 253 -3.49 9.07 7.31
C LEU A 253 -2.16 8.85 8.03
N VAL A 254 -2.19 8.03 9.08
CA VAL A 254 -1.02 7.63 9.87
C VAL A 254 -0.81 6.12 9.68
N ALA A 255 0.32 5.71 9.11
CA ALA A 255 0.60 4.32 8.78
C ALA A 255 2.05 3.91 9.13
N PRO A 256 2.34 2.62 9.42
CA PRO A 256 3.71 2.21 9.75
C PRO A 256 4.66 2.41 8.57
N VAL A 257 4.21 1.97 7.40
CA VAL A 257 4.91 2.08 6.12
C VAL A 257 3.88 2.05 4.99
N THR A 258 4.18 2.70 3.88
CA THR A 258 3.34 2.67 2.67
C THR A 258 4.08 2.04 1.50
N ASP A 259 3.33 1.31 0.69
CA ASP A 259 3.75 0.77 -0.60
C ASP A 259 2.80 1.24 -1.71
N VAL A 260 2.93 0.64 -2.88
CA VAL A 260 2.13 0.96 -4.06
C VAL A 260 0.63 0.74 -3.84
N GLY A 261 0.23 -0.22 -3.00
CA GLY A 261 -1.17 -0.47 -2.64
C GLY A 261 -1.83 0.71 -1.94
N TRP A 262 -1.07 1.57 -1.26
CA TRP A 262 -1.61 2.71 -0.48
C TRP A 262 -1.91 3.94 -1.32
N THR A 263 -1.32 4.05 -2.52
CA THR A 263 -1.35 5.26 -3.34
C THR A 263 -2.77 5.78 -3.62
N PRO A 264 -3.77 4.93 -3.89
CA PRO A 264 -5.13 5.41 -4.13
C PRO A 264 -5.77 6.17 -2.97
N TYR A 265 -5.47 5.82 -1.73
CA TYR A 265 -5.97 6.54 -0.55
C TYR A 265 -5.40 7.96 -0.46
N PHE A 266 -4.30 8.26 -1.16
CA PHE A 266 -3.72 9.59 -1.14
C PHE A 266 -4.63 10.62 -1.85
N THR A 267 -5.58 10.15 -2.67
CA THR A 267 -6.56 11.00 -3.35
C THR A 267 -7.63 11.58 -2.41
N VAL A 268 -7.76 11.07 -1.18
CA VAL A 268 -8.82 11.47 -0.23
C VAL A 268 -8.29 12.10 1.06
N ILE A 269 -7.04 11.85 1.43
CA ILE A 269 -6.44 12.34 2.68
C ILE A 269 -5.99 13.80 2.57
N ALA A 270 -5.89 14.49 3.71
CA ALA A 270 -5.34 15.84 3.79
C ALA A 270 -3.82 15.85 4.02
N ALA A 271 -3.25 14.82 4.66
CA ALA A 271 -1.81 14.65 4.84
C ALA A 271 -1.45 13.18 5.11
N LEU A 272 -0.16 12.87 4.95
CA LEU A 272 0.41 11.54 5.21
C LEU A 272 1.47 11.60 6.31
N VAL A 273 1.34 10.73 7.32
CA VAL A 273 2.35 10.50 8.37
C VAL A 273 2.79 9.04 8.35
N THR A 274 4.09 8.76 8.33
CA THR A 274 4.58 7.37 8.45
C THR A 274 5.71 7.16 9.45
N ASP A 275 5.68 6.02 10.14
CA ASP A 275 6.70 5.65 11.12
C ASP A 275 8.03 5.32 10.49
N ILE A 276 7.99 4.61 9.36
CA ILE A 276 9.14 4.21 8.58
C ILE A 276 9.08 4.92 7.23
N GLY A 277 10.22 5.42 6.78
CA GLY A 277 10.33 6.04 5.46
C GLY A 277 11.51 6.99 5.33
N SER A 278 11.71 7.49 4.12
CA SER A 278 12.69 8.51 3.81
C SER A 278 12.10 9.50 2.82
N SER A 279 12.78 10.62 2.58
CA SER A 279 12.34 11.61 1.59
C SER A 279 12.22 11.04 0.17
N VAL A 280 12.84 9.90 -0.13
CA VAL A 280 12.81 9.23 -1.45
C VAL A 280 12.03 7.91 -1.45
N SER A 281 11.33 7.59 -0.35
CA SER A 281 10.44 6.43 -0.27
C SER A 281 9.20 6.64 -1.15
N HIS A 282 8.51 5.55 -1.46
CA HIS A 282 7.31 5.56 -2.30
C HIS A 282 6.26 6.56 -1.81
N GLY A 283 5.83 6.45 -0.54
CA GLY A 283 4.86 7.36 0.06
C GLY A 283 5.27 8.83 -0.03
N ALA A 284 6.53 9.15 0.24
CA ALA A 284 7.04 10.52 0.17
C ALA A 284 7.04 11.09 -1.26
N VAL A 285 7.46 10.29 -2.24
CA VAL A 285 7.44 10.67 -3.67
C VAL A 285 6.01 10.93 -4.12
N VAL A 286 5.12 9.99 -3.86
CA VAL A 286 3.72 10.08 -4.27
C VAL A 286 3.02 11.24 -3.57
N ALA A 287 3.22 11.45 -2.25
CA ALA A 287 2.63 12.59 -1.54
C ALA A 287 2.99 13.94 -2.18
N ARG A 288 4.24 14.13 -2.62
CA ARG A 288 4.65 15.34 -3.36
C ARG A 288 3.95 15.48 -4.71
N GLU A 289 3.73 14.37 -5.42
CA GLU A 289 3.02 14.38 -6.71
C GLU A 289 1.56 14.81 -6.56
N TYR A 290 0.93 14.47 -5.42
CA TYR A 290 -0.42 14.92 -5.05
C TYR A 290 -0.45 16.28 -4.34
N GLY A 291 0.71 16.87 -4.00
CA GLY A 291 0.76 18.11 -3.22
C GLY A 291 0.28 17.96 -1.78
N LEU A 292 0.35 16.76 -1.22
CA LEU A 292 -0.05 16.44 0.16
C LEU A 292 1.10 16.77 1.11
N PRO A 293 0.87 17.49 2.22
CA PRO A 293 1.81 17.56 3.33
C PRO A 293 2.19 16.16 3.79
N CYS A 294 3.49 15.92 3.98
CA CYS A 294 3.96 14.60 4.37
C CYS A 294 5.14 14.67 5.34
N VAL A 295 5.01 13.92 6.44
CA VAL A 295 6.05 13.69 7.43
C VAL A 295 6.31 12.19 7.54
N VAL A 296 7.55 11.77 7.38
CA VAL A 296 7.92 10.34 7.45
C VAL A 296 8.93 10.12 8.57
N ASN A 297 9.22 8.86 8.90
CA ASN A 297 10.22 8.53 9.92
C ASN A 297 9.86 9.13 11.29
N THR A 298 8.58 9.09 11.66
CA THR A 298 8.12 9.47 13.01
C THR A 298 8.47 8.43 14.07
N LEU A 299 8.87 7.23 13.66
CA LEU A 299 9.23 6.07 14.48
C LEU A 299 8.09 5.48 15.32
N VAL A 300 7.24 6.31 15.91
CA VAL A 300 6.21 5.92 16.90
C VAL A 300 4.84 6.55 16.64
N GLY A 301 4.64 7.20 15.50
CA GLY A 301 3.40 7.89 15.11
C GLY A 301 2.15 7.02 15.18
N THR A 302 2.19 5.78 14.67
CA THR A 302 1.03 4.86 14.78
C THR A 302 0.77 4.34 16.19
N GLN A 303 1.72 4.54 17.11
CA GLN A 303 1.63 4.10 18.49
C GLN A 303 1.15 5.22 19.41
N VAL A 304 1.53 6.49 19.13
CA VAL A 304 1.20 7.65 19.97
C VAL A 304 -0.06 8.38 19.53
N LEU A 305 -0.33 8.44 18.23
CA LEU A 305 -1.56 9.04 17.69
C LEU A 305 -2.67 7.98 17.66
N LYS A 306 -3.90 8.41 17.89
CA LYS A 306 -5.08 7.55 17.86
C LYS A 306 -6.05 8.02 16.80
N THR A 307 -6.75 7.07 16.17
CA THR A 307 -7.87 7.40 15.29
C THR A 307 -8.88 8.27 16.04
N GLY A 308 -9.30 9.37 15.42
CA GLY A 308 -10.17 10.38 16.04
C GLY A 308 -9.42 11.60 16.61
N ASP A 309 -8.10 11.55 16.77
CA ASP A 309 -7.33 12.71 17.23
C ASP A 309 -7.37 13.83 16.21
N ARG A 310 -7.55 15.09 16.67
CA ARG A 310 -7.35 16.25 15.80
C ARG A 310 -5.88 16.63 15.80
N VAL A 311 -5.26 16.75 14.62
CA VAL A 311 -3.86 17.14 14.51
C VAL A 311 -3.64 18.17 13.41
N ARG A 312 -2.56 18.95 13.55
CA ARG A 312 -1.92 19.75 12.50
C ARG A 312 -0.64 19.05 12.06
N VAL A 313 -0.48 18.86 10.75
CA VAL A 313 0.75 18.34 10.13
C VAL A 313 1.43 19.47 9.37
N ASP A 314 2.65 19.81 9.76
CA ASP A 314 3.55 20.74 9.07
C ASP A 314 4.63 19.93 8.34
N GLY A 315 4.39 19.73 7.04
CA GLY A 315 5.27 18.97 6.16
C GLY A 315 6.55 19.70 5.77
N ASP A 316 6.63 21.02 6.01
CA ASP A 316 7.85 21.81 5.81
C ASP A 316 8.84 21.59 6.97
N LYS A 317 8.33 21.53 8.20
CA LYS A 317 9.15 21.36 9.42
C LYS A 317 9.31 19.90 9.85
N GLY A 318 8.47 19.00 9.36
CA GLY A 318 8.43 17.62 9.86
C GLY A 318 7.77 17.53 11.23
N LEU A 319 6.76 18.34 11.51
CA LEU A 319 6.13 18.47 12.83
C LEU A 319 4.66 18.07 12.76
N ILE A 320 4.22 17.27 13.73
CA ILE A 320 2.81 16.96 13.98
C ILE A 320 2.46 17.51 15.35
N THR A 321 1.39 18.28 15.46
CA THR A 321 0.90 18.87 16.71
C THR A 321 -0.52 18.40 16.96
N ARG A 322 -0.78 17.80 18.12
CA ARG A 322 -2.14 17.46 18.54
C ARG A 322 -2.88 18.74 18.91
N LEU A 323 -4.11 18.85 18.43
CA LEU A 323 -4.98 19.99 18.66
C LEU A 323 -6.05 19.62 19.71
N PRO A 324 -6.55 20.60 20.48
CA PRO A 324 -7.68 20.38 21.37
C PRO A 324 -8.89 19.89 20.58
N THR A 325 -9.59 18.87 21.07
CA THR A 325 -10.88 18.45 20.52
C THR A 325 -11.91 19.54 20.83
N SER A 326 -12.51 20.13 19.80
CA SER A 326 -13.61 21.11 19.94
C SER A 326 -14.92 20.44 20.35
#